data_AF-A0A7C1SQ13-F1
#
_entry.id   AF-A0A7C1SQ13-F1
#
_cell.length_a   1.000
_cell.length_b   1.000
_cell.length_c   1.000
_cell.angle_alpha   90.00
_cell.angle_beta   90.00
_cell.angle_gamma   90.00
#
_symmetry.space_group_name_H-M   'P 1'
#
loop_
_entity.id
_entity.type
_entity.pdbx_description
1 polymer ?
#
loop_
_entity_poly.entity_id
_entity_poly.type
_entity_poly.pdbx_seq_one_letter_code
_entity_poly.pdbx_strand_id
1 'polypeptide(L)'
;MKYIMDMRGNILLAVAAVLAGIVLGLVVYGKWQVAEAVLGGSGNVTFINNPHNFSLGSSGVEATVEDRVCIFCHTPHNASMDSSLINGPLWNHELSTLTYTNRWTPQLTNSPPYIVNVGFVNVLTEQPPQLDGSSRMCMSCHDGTIGIGNVVSGADIVMDTGSHACIESDGSLRTDAGCETLAFTDLTKKHIVSIPMNQQLIEDSESACDGSQTTKLSYPWVGVSQLADTVFLRPTATRYPSSGGAPGVSSGFPNSKYKSGYSYGVQCSTCHDPHFWDADNGELGYKFLVTANVSRLCISCHDPC
;
A
#
# COMPACT_ATOMS: atom_id res chain seq x y z
N MET A 1 59.47 0.24 -51.47
CA MET A 1 59.60 0.31 -50.00
C MET A 1 58.67 1.36 -49.36
N LYS A 2 58.53 2.57 -49.93
CA LYS A 2 57.67 3.64 -49.40
C LYS A 2 56.16 3.28 -49.29
N TYR A 3 55.61 2.55 -50.29
CA TYR A 3 54.20 2.14 -50.31
C TYR A 3 53.79 1.10 -49.25
N ILE A 4 54.72 0.26 -48.79
CA ILE A 4 54.42 -0.78 -47.79
C ILE A 4 54.41 -0.20 -46.36
N MET A 5 55.21 0.85 -46.12
CA MET A 5 55.23 1.54 -44.83
C MET A 5 53.96 2.39 -44.61
N ASP A 6 53.43 2.98 -45.68
CA ASP A 6 52.22 3.82 -45.65
C ASP A 6 50.95 2.98 -45.40
N MET A 7 50.86 1.80 -46.01
CA MET A 7 49.77 0.83 -45.73
C MET A 7 49.77 0.35 -44.28
N ARG A 8 50.95 0.12 -43.68
CA ARG A 8 51.07 -0.30 -42.27
C ARG A 8 50.62 0.80 -41.30
N GLY A 9 50.94 2.06 -41.58
CA GLY A 9 50.48 3.20 -40.79
C GLY A 9 48.96 3.37 -40.83
N ASN A 10 48.36 3.25 -42.01
CA ASN A 10 46.92 3.38 -42.18
C ASN A 10 46.12 2.22 -41.58
N ILE A 11 46.66 0.98 -41.63
CA ILE A 11 46.05 -0.18 -40.97
C ILE A 11 46.13 -0.05 -39.45
N LEU A 12 47.25 0.42 -38.90
CA LEU A 12 47.40 0.65 -37.46
C LEU A 12 46.46 1.75 -36.95
N LEU A 13 46.28 2.84 -37.71
CA LEU A 13 45.30 3.88 -37.37
C LEU A 13 43.86 3.36 -37.43
N ALA A 14 43.53 2.56 -38.45
CA ALA A 14 42.19 1.99 -38.60
C ALA A 14 41.84 1.01 -37.47
N VAL A 15 42.79 0.15 -37.08
CA VAL A 15 42.61 -0.79 -35.96
C VAL A 15 42.49 -0.04 -34.63
N ALA A 16 43.30 1.01 -34.40
CA ALA A 16 43.19 1.84 -33.19
C ALA A 16 41.85 2.59 -33.12
N ALA A 17 41.34 3.10 -34.24
CA ALA A 17 40.04 3.77 -34.30
C ALA A 17 38.85 2.80 -34.05
N VAL A 18 38.93 1.58 -34.58
CA VAL A 18 37.91 0.54 -34.33
C VAL A 18 37.95 0.07 -32.88
N LEU A 19 39.13 -0.15 -32.30
CA LEU A 19 39.26 -0.52 -30.89
C LEU A 19 38.80 0.61 -29.95
N ALA A 20 39.13 1.86 -30.25
CA ALA A 20 38.63 3.02 -29.51
C ALA A 20 37.09 3.14 -29.61
N GLY A 21 36.52 2.89 -30.80
CA GLY A 21 35.07 2.86 -31.02
C GLY A 21 34.36 1.74 -30.27
N ILE A 22 34.96 0.55 -30.17
CA ILE A 22 34.43 -0.59 -29.41
C ILE A 22 34.54 -0.32 -27.90
N VAL A 23 35.63 0.26 -27.41
CA VAL A 23 35.79 0.62 -25.99
C VAL A 23 34.82 1.75 -25.60
N LEU A 24 34.66 2.79 -26.43
CA LEU A 24 33.65 3.83 -26.23
C LEU A 24 32.23 3.25 -26.31
N GLY A 25 31.98 2.35 -27.26
CA GLY A 25 30.71 1.64 -27.42
C GLY A 25 30.35 0.79 -26.19
N LEU A 26 31.32 0.08 -25.60
CA LEU A 26 31.13 -0.73 -24.39
C LEU A 26 30.99 0.13 -23.12
N VAL A 27 31.68 1.27 -23.03
CA VAL A 27 31.52 2.24 -21.92
C VAL A 27 30.17 2.96 -22.00
N VAL A 28 29.67 3.21 -23.21
CA VAL A 28 28.33 3.77 -23.41
C VAL A 28 27.26 2.70 -23.20
N TYR A 29 27.34 1.50 -23.80
CA TYR A 29 26.36 0.43 -23.56
C TYR A 29 26.34 -0.07 -22.11
N GLY A 30 27.50 -0.17 -21.46
CA GLY A 30 27.62 -0.57 -20.05
C GLY A 30 27.05 0.45 -19.06
N LYS A 31 26.74 1.68 -19.49
CA LYS A 31 26.11 2.73 -18.66
C LYS A 31 24.61 2.92 -18.92
N TRP A 32 24.03 2.21 -19.89
CA TRP A 32 22.61 2.36 -20.27
C TRP A 32 21.75 1.11 -19.98
N GLN A 33 22.20 0.21 -19.11
CA GLN A 33 21.38 -0.93 -18.64
C GLN A 33 21.16 -1.03 -17.12
N VAL A 34 21.50 0.00 -16.34
CA VAL A 34 21.21 0.04 -14.90
C VAL A 34 20.80 1.43 -14.45
N ALA A 35 19.79 2.02 -15.10
CA ALA A 35 19.27 3.31 -14.65
C ALA A 35 17.81 3.51 -15.03
N GLU A 36 16.91 2.55 -14.74
CA GLU A 36 15.46 2.81 -14.54
C GLU A 36 14.79 1.75 -13.63
N ALA A 37 15.49 1.27 -12.59
CA ALA A 37 14.85 0.46 -11.52
C ALA A 37 15.38 0.73 -10.10
N VAL A 38 16.17 1.79 -9.90
CA VAL A 38 16.64 2.23 -8.58
C VAL A 38 16.30 3.71 -8.40
N LEU A 39 15.00 4.02 -8.35
CA LEU A 39 14.49 5.22 -7.69
C LEU A 39 13.88 4.83 -6.34
N GLY A 40 14.52 3.91 -5.63
CA GLY A 40 14.23 3.64 -4.23
C GLY A 40 15.07 4.60 -3.39
N GLY A 41 14.44 5.66 -2.87
CA GLY A 41 14.99 6.33 -1.69
C GLY A 41 15.15 5.34 -0.53
N SER A 42 15.71 5.80 0.59
CA SER A 42 15.79 5.05 1.84
C SER A 42 14.49 4.24 2.10
N GLY A 43 14.67 2.93 2.31
CA GLY A 43 13.65 1.92 2.63
C GLY A 43 12.52 1.66 1.62
N ASN A 44 12.85 1.53 0.35
CA ASN A 44 12.06 0.68 -0.55
C ASN A 44 11.83 -0.75 0.04
N VAL A 45 10.78 -1.49 -0.37
CA VAL A 45 10.57 -2.92 0.04
C VAL A 45 11.78 -3.83 -0.23
N THR A 46 12.63 -3.48 -1.20
CA THR A 46 13.87 -4.21 -1.51
C THR A 46 14.98 -4.05 -0.48
N PHE A 47 14.87 -3.10 0.46
CA PHE A 47 15.86 -2.95 1.52
C PHE A 47 15.77 -4.11 2.50
N ILE A 48 16.93 -4.64 2.88
CA ILE A 48 17.09 -5.73 3.87
C ILE A 48 16.34 -5.45 5.17
N ASN A 49 16.28 -4.19 5.61
CA ASN A 49 15.64 -3.80 6.87
C ASN A 49 14.16 -3.39 6.75
N ASN A 50 13.55 -3.51 5.57
CA ASN A 50 12.13 -3.26 5.44
C ASN A 50 11.35 -4.43 6.09
N PRO A 51 10.40 -4.17 7.01
CA PRO A 51 9.68 -5.26 7.70
C PRO A 51 8.82 -6.16 6.81
N HIS A 52 8.50 -5.72 5.59
CA HIS A 52 7.79 -6.51 4.58
C HIS A 52 8.73 -7.06 3.51
N ASN A 53 10.04 -6.95 3.71
CA ASN A 53 11.00 -7.73 2.96
C ASN A 53 11.13 -9.10 3.62
N PHE A 54 10.51 -10.11 3.02
CA PHE A 54 10.54 -11.48 3.50
C PHE A 54 11.46 -12.38 2.66
N SER A 55 12.19 -11.82 1.69
CA SER A 55 13.13 -12.61 0.89
C SER A 55 14.32 -13.08 1.73
N LEU A 56 14.92 -14.19 1.33
CA LEU A 56 16.19 -14.67 1.86
C LEU A 56 17.23 -13.55 1.94
N GLY A 57 17.86 -13.43 3.10
CA GLY A 57 18.81 -12.39 3.46
C GLY A 57 18.18 -11.11 3.99
N SER A 58 16.89 -11.09 4.34
CA SER A 58 16.25 -9.92 4.98
C SER A 58 16.58 -9.85 6.48
N SER A 59 16.45 -8.68 7.11
CA SER A 59 16.63 -8.53 8.55
C SER A 59 15.28 -8.76 9.24
N GLY A 60 15.06 -9.96 9.79
CA GLY A 60 13.84 -10.29 10.52
C GLY A 60 13.25 -11.61 10.06
N VAL A 61 11.95 -11.63 9.83
CA VAL A 61 11.25 -12.80 9.27
C VAL A 61 11.63 -12.92 7.80
N GLU A 62 12.23 -14.03 7.42
CA GLU A 62 12.73 -14.25 6.07
C GLU A 62 12.36 -15.64 5.55
N ALA A 63 12.39 -15.82 4.24
CA ALA A 63 12.27 -17.13 3.62
C ALA A 63 13.60 -17.89 3.69
N THR A 64 13.51 -19.21 3.81
CA THR A 64 14.69 -20.08 3.89
C THR A 64 15.47 -20.17 2.57
N VAL A 65 14.79 -20.01 1.43
CA VAL A 65 15.37 -20.18 0.09
C VAL A 65 14.87 -19.21 -0.98
N GLU A 66 13.76 -18.51 -0.74
CA GLU A 66 13.13 -17.64 -1.75
C GLU A 66 13.73 -16.23 -1.69
N ASP A 67 14.31 -15.74 -2.78
CA ASP A 67 14.99 -14.44 -2.85
C ASP A 67 14.16 -13.35 -3.56
N ARG A 68 13.01 -13.68 -4.17
CA ARG A 68 12.15 -12.69 -4.81
C ARG A 68 11.36 -11.90 -3.78
N VAL A 69 11.64 -10.61 -3.66
CA VAL A 69 10.98 -9.71 -2.68
C VAL A 69 9.47 -9.59 -2.88
N CYS A 70 8.99 -9.53 -4.13
CA CYS A 70 7.59 -9.23 -4.40
C CYS A 70 6.67 -10.47 -4.33
N ILE A 71 7.20 -11.70 -4.37
CA ILE A 71 6.35 -12.88 -4.54
C ILE A 71 5.43 -13.13 -3.35
N PHE A 72 5.83 -12.73 -2.15
CA PHE A 72 4.99 -12.84 -0.97
C PHE A 72 3.66 -12.09 -1.18
N CYS A 73 3.71 -10.87 -1.71
CA CYS A 73 2.51 -10.06 -1.91
C CYS A 73 1.87 -10.20 -3.30
N HIS A 74 2.69 -10.37 -4.34
CA HIS A 74 2.28 -10.22 -5.73
C HIS A 74 2.68 -11.40 -6.62
N THR A 75 1.77 -11.82 -7.49
CA THR A 75 2.04 -12.80 -8.54
C THR A 75 1.48 -12.36 -9.90
N PRO A 76 2.26 -12.48 -10.99
CA PRO A 76 1.75 -12.19 -12.33
C PRO A 76 0.72 -13.22 -12.81
N HIS A 77 0.72 -14.44 -12.26
CA HIS A 77 -0.18 -15.53 -12.65
C HIS A 77 -0.77 -16.21 -11.43
N ASN A 78 -2.00 -16.71 -11.59
CA ASN A 78 -2.72 -17.43 -10.54
C ASN A 78 -2.90 -16.58 -9.26
N ALA A 79 -3.09 -15.28 -9.44
CA ALA A 79 -3.43 -14.36 -8.37
C ALA A 79 -4.82 -14.67 -7.82
N SER A 80 -5.05 -14.25 -6.57
CA SER A 80 -6.36 -14.28 -5.95
C SER A 80 -7.37 -13.53 -6.83
N MET A 81 -8.48 -14.21 -7.14
CA MET A 81 -9.49 -13.72 -8.08
C MET A 81 -10.70 -13.09 -7.38
N ASP A 82 -10.62 -12.82 -6.07
CA ASP A 82 -11.72 -12.17 -5.34
C ASP A 82 -11.84 -10.69 -5.72
N SER A 83 -12.43 -10.43 -6.88
CA SER A 83 -12.74 -9.10 -7.37
C SER A 83 -13.91 -8.44 -6.63
N SER A 84 -14.59 -9.18 -5.74
CA SER A 84 -15.75 -8.66 -5.00
C SER A 84 -15.31 -7.82 -3.80
N LEU A 85 -14.18 -8.16 -3.19
CA LEU A 85 -13.64 -7.49 -2.02
C LEU A 85 -12.32 -6.76 -2.28
N ILE A 86 -11.46 -7.28 -3.16
CA ILE A 86 -10.20 -6.64 -3.51
C ILE A 86 -10.22 -6.23 -4.99
N ASN A 87 -10.27 -4.93 -5.27
CA ASN A 87 -10.01 -4.41 -6.61
C ASN A 87 -8.49 -4.43 -6.88
N GLY A 88 -7.90 -5.61 -6.76
CA GLY A 88 -6.47 -5.84 -6.61
C GLY A 88 -5.97 -6.91 -7.55
N PRO A 89 -5.60 -6.55 -8.80
CA PRO A 89 -4.95 -7.52 -9.67
C PRO A 89 -3.63 -7.93 -9.01
N LEU A 90 -3.30 -9.21 -9.13
CA LEU A 90 -2.00 -9.78 -8.75
C LEU A 90 -1.79 -10.13 -7.27
N TRP A 91 -2.79 -10.04 -6.39
CA TRP A 91 -2.60 -10.42 -4.98
C TRP A 91 -2.27 -11.91 -4.83
N ASN A 92 -1.20 -12.24 -4.12
CA ASN A 92 -0.68 -13.61 -4.04
C ASN A 92 -1.05 -14.36 -2.75
N HIS A 93 -2.02 -13.89 -1.98
CA HIS A 93 -2.55 -14.64 -0.83
C HIS A 93 -4.03 -14.95 -0.99
N GLU A 94 -4.49 -16.00 -0.31
CA GLU A 94 -5.90 -16.14 0.01
C GLU A 94 -6.34 -14.97 0.88
N LEU A 95 -7.62 -14.60 0.80
CA LEU A 95 -8.18 -13.60 1.69
C LEU A 95 -8.77 -14.30 2.91
N SER A 96 -8.50 -13.75 4.08
CA SER A 96 -9.14 -14.20 5.31
C SER A 96 -10.66 -14.17 5.18
N THR A 97 -11.32 -15.18 5.76
CA THR A 97 -12.77 -15.25 5.89
C THR A 97 -13.27 -14.69 7.22
N LEU A 98 -12.37 -14.14 8.06
CA LEU A 98 -12.77 -13.56 9.34
C LEU A 98 -13.69 -12.36 9.14
N THR A 99 -14.57 -12.20 10.13
CA THR A 99 -15.40 -11.01 10.29
C THR A 99 -14.69 -10.06 11.24
N TYR A 100 -14.49 -8.83 10.81
CA TYR A 100 -13.80 -7.82 11.60
C TYR A 100 -14.78 -6.92 12.33
N THR A 101 -14.42 -6.53 13.54
CA THR A 101 -15.14 -5.47 14.25
C THR A 101 -14.43 -4.16 13.94
N ASN A 102 -15.00 -3.37 13.04
CA ASN A 102 -14.59 -1.99 12.83
C ASN A 102 -15.31 -1.05 13.80
N ARG A 103 -14.87 0.20 13.86
CA ARG A 103 -15.46 1.24 14.71
C ARG A 103 -16.98 1.43 14.50
N TRP A 104 -17.51 0.94 13.38
CA TRP A 104 -18.91 1.02 12.96
C TRP A 104 -19.76 -0.19 13.36
N THR A 105 -19.12 -1.33 13.64
CA THR A 105 -19.78 -2.63 13.86
C THR A 105 -20.77 -2.62 15.04
N PRO A 106 -20.51 -1.92 16.16
CA PRO A 106 -21.46 -1.87 17.29
C PRO A 106 -22.73 -1.05 17.04
N GLN A 107 -22.85 -0.34 15.92
CA GLN A 107 -23.98 0.57 15.65
C GLN A 107 -25.00 -0.01 14.66
N LEU A 108 -24.74 -1.20 14.10
CA LEU A 108 -25.59 -1.83 13.09
C LEU A 108 -26.99 -2.16 13.66
N THR A 109 -28.04 -1.72 12.96
CA THR A 109 -29.41 -2.21 13.16
C THR A 109 -29.52 -3.66 12.65
N ASN A 110 -30.44 -4.48 13.19
CA ASN A 110 -30.53 -5.91 12.81
C ASN A 110 -31.00 -6.18 11.37
N SER A 111 -31.33 -5.14 10.58
CA SER A 111 -31.82 -5.25 9.21
C SER A 111 -31.36 -4.06 8.34
N PRO A 112 -31.16 -4.26 7.03
CA PRO A 112 -30.90 -3.18 6.08
C PRO A 112 -32.08 -2.20 5.94
N PRO A 113 -31.82 -0.90 5.68
CA PRO A 113 -30.50 -0.28 5.64
C PRO A 113 -29.89 -0.14 7.05
N TYR A 114 -28.62 -0.54 7.20
CA TYR A 114 -27.90 -0.48 8.47
C TYR A 114 -27.51 0.96 8.77
N ILE A 115 -28.01 1.54 9.86
CA ILE A 115 -27.57 2.88 10.33
C ILE A 115 -26.26 2.71 11.10
N VAL A 116 -25.23 3.48 10.78
CA VAL A 116 -23.93 3.52 11.44
C VAL A 116 -23.70 4.95 11.92
N ASN A 117 -23.25 5.09 13.16
CA ASN A 117 -23.00 6.39 13.75
C ASN A 117 -21.50 6.73 13.65
N VAL A 118 -21.16 7.67 12.76
CA VAL A 118 -19.81 8.21 12.62
C VAL A 118 -19.65 9.45 13.47
N GLY A 119 -19.54 9.23 14.79
CA GLY A 119 -19.58 10.32 15.76
C GLY A 119 -20.97 10.93 15.85
N PHE A 120 -21.28 11.90 14.99
CA PHE A 120 -22.57 12.63 15.02
C PHE A 120 -23.37 12.47 13.73
N VAL A 121 -22.80 11.74 12.76
CA VAL A 121 -23.37 11.56 11.43
C VAL A 121 -23.91 10.13 11.29
N ASN A 122 -25.09 9.97 10.67
CA ASN A 122 -25.67 8.67 10.39
C ASN A 122 -25.35 8.23 8.95
N VAL A 123 -24.45 7.26 8.79
CA VAL A 123 -24.23 6.53 7.53
C VAL A 123 -25.29 5.44 7.43
N LEU A 124 -25.81 5.16 6.24
CA LEU A 124 -26.58 3.97 5.94
C LEU A 124 -25.70 3.06 5.08
N THR A 125 -25.67 1.77 5.39
CA THR A 125 -24.98 0.79 4.57
C THR A 125 -25.97 -0.30 4.17
N GLU A 126 -25.91 -0.76 2.93
CA GLU A 126 -26.77 -1.85 2.42
C GLU A 126 -26.23 -3.24 2.78
N GLN A 127 -24.98 -3.31 3.25
CA GLN A 127 -24.27 -4.49 3.69
C GLN A 127 -23.46 -4.12 4.95
N PRO A 128 -23.33 -5.00 5.95
CA PRO A 128 -22.43 -4.73 7.06
C PRO A 128 -21.04 -4.43 6.47
N PRO A 129 -20.41 -3.28 6.79
CA PRO A 129 -19.15 -2.90 6.18
C PRO A 129 -18.08 -3.91 6.59
N GLN A 130 -17.84 -4.88 5.72
CA GLN A 130 -16.66 -5.74 5.78
C GLN A 130 -15.47 -4.96 5.24
N LEU A 131 -14.29 -5.30 5.75
CA LEU A 131 -13.08 -4.76 5.16
C LEU A 131 -12.98 -5.13 3.69
N ASP A 132 -12.57 -4.14 2.90
CA ASP A 132 -12.44 -4.19 1.46
C ASP A 132 -11.10 -3.59 1.00
N GLY A 133 -10.87 -3.61 -0.31
CA GLY A 133 -9.73 -2.98 -0.95
C GLY A 133 -8.38 -3.44 -0.38
N SER A 134 -7.44 -2.52 -0.26
CA SER A 134 -6.11 -2.84 0.27
C SER A 134 -6.14 -3.27 1.75
N SER A 135 -7.11 -2.80 2.54
CA SER A 135 -7.22 -3.22 3.94
C SER A 135 -7.50 -4.71 4.03
N ARG A 136 -8.39 -5.24 3.18
CA ARG A 136 -8.65 -6.69 3.11
C ARG A 136 -7.42 -7.51 2.73
N MET A 137 -6.52 -6.96 1.90
CA MET A 137 -5.23 -7.61 1.59
C MET A 137 -4.29 -7.63 2.80
N CYS A 138 -4.11 -6.49 3.47
CA CYS A 138 -3.26 -6.44 4.67
C CYS A 138 -3.75 -7.44 5.73
N MET A 139 -5.06 -7.52 5.89
CA MET A 139 -5.68 -8.42 6.85
C MET A 139 -5.62 -9.90 6.45
N SER A 140 -5.17 -10.29 5.26
CA SER A 140 -4.92 -11.72 5.03
C SER A 140 -3.82 -12.25 5.94
N CYS A 141 -2.81 -11.43 6.26
CA CYS A 141 -1.72 -11.83 7.16
C CYS A 141 -1.89 -11.23 8.55
N HIS A 142 -2.27 -9.95 8.64
CA HIS A 142 -2.34 -9.19 9.90
C HIS A 142 -3.48 -9.59 10.83
N ASP A 143 -4.32 -10.54 10.45
CA ASP A 143 -5.29 -11.13 11.38
C ASP A 143 -4.84 -12.49 11.93
N GLY A 144 -3.67 -12.95 11.52
CA GLY A 144 -3.08 -14.22 11.96
C GLY A 144 -3.65 -15.45 11.26
N THR A 145 -4.50 -15.32 10.24
CA THR A 145 -5.12 -16.48 9.59
C THR A 145 -4.33 -17.07 8.43
N ILE A 146 -3.65 -16.23 7.64
CA ILE A 146 -2.81 -16.69 6.53
C ILE A 146 -1.35 -16.40 6.86
N GLY A 147 -0.50 -17.42 6.74
CA GLY A 147 0.94 -17.29 6.91
C GLY A 147 1.60 -16.46 5.81
N ILE A 148 2.70 -15.78 6.16
CA ILE A 148 3.46 -14.93 5.22
C ILE A 148 3.94 -15.73 4.00
N GLY A 149 4.24 -17.02 4.18
CA GLY A 149 4.66 -17.92 3.10
C GLY A 149 3.52 -18.56 2.32
N ASN A 150 2.26 -18.46 2.77
CA ASN A 150 1.14 -19.14 2.11
C ASN A 150 0.68 -18.37 0.88
N VAL A 151 1.19 -18.75 -0.29
CA VAL A 151 0.96 -18.05 -1.55
C VAL A 151 0.03 -18.83 -2.49
N VAL A 152 -0.86 -18.15 -3.21
CA VAL A 152 -1.79 -18.81 -4.15
C VAL A 152 -1.17 -19.13 -5.51
N SER A 153 -0.03 -18.53 -5.83
CA SER A 153 0.68 -18.76 -7.09
C SER A 153 1.34 -20.13 -7.22
N GLY A 154 1.48 -20.88 -6.12
CA GLY A 154 2.27 -22.10 -6.10
C GLY A 154 2.23 -22.81 -4.74
N ALA A 155 3.29 -23.56 -4.45
CA ALA A 155 3.48 -24.14 -3.13
C ALA A 155 3.89 -23.06 -2.11
N ASP A 156 3.54 -23.29 -0.85
CA ASP A 156 3.93 -22.42 0.24
C ASP A 156 5.45 -22.21 0.30
N ILE A 157 5.84 -20.96 0.53
CA ILE A 157 7.22 -20.56 0.74
C ILE A 157 7.58 -20.87 2.19
N VAL A 158 8.64 -21.66 2.38
CA VAL A 158 9.08 -22.02 3.73
C VAL A 158 9.79 -20.83 4.37
N MET A 159 9.20 -20.32 5.46
CA MET A 159 9.71 -19.21 6.25
C MET A 159 10.64 -19.69 7.36
N ASP A 160 11.70 -18.93 7.67
CA ASP A 160 12.41 -19.01 8.94
C ASP A 160 11.63 -18.21 9.98
N THR A 161 10.88 -18.92 10.81
CA THR A 161 10.01 -18.34 11.85
C THR A 161 10.72 -18.24 13.20
N GLY A 162 11.94 -18.77 13.33
CA GLY A 162 12.72 -18.73 14.57
C GLY A 162 13.28 -17.35 14.91
N SER A 163 13.28 -16.44 13.94
CA SER A 163 13.85 -15.10 14.06
C SER A 163 12.90 -14.06 14.69
N HIS A 164 11.61 -14.37 14.89
CA HIS A 164 10.63 -13.42 15.41
C HIS A 164 9.57 -14.05 16.33
N ALA A 165 9.50 -13.60 17.59
CA ALA A 165 8.66 -14.20 18.64
C ALA A 165 7.14 -14.10 18.42
N CYS A 166 6.68 -13.38 17.40
CA CYS A 166 5.27 -13.22 17.04
C CYS A 166 4.86 -13.99 15.79
N ILE A 167 5.75 -14.80 15.22
CA ILE A 167 5.44 -15.65 14.06
C ILE A 167 5.36 -17.10 14.52
N GLU A 168 4.26 -17.75 14.15
CA GLU A 168 4.02 -19.16 14.43
C GLU A 168 4.78 -20.05 13.45
N SER A 169 4.86 -21.35 13.73
CA SER A 169 5.62 -22.29 12.89
C SER A 169 5.11 -22.41 11.45
N ASP A 170 3.84 -22.07 11.20
CA ASP A 170 3.23 -22.03 9.86
C ASP A 170 3.43 -20.66 9.15
N GLY A 171 4.14 -19.72 9.78
CA GLY A 171 4.39 -18.39 9.25
C GLY A 171 3.25 -17.39 9.50
N SER A 172 2.18 -17.77 10.21
CA SER A 172 1.10 -16.86 10.61
C SER A 172 1.51 -15.97 11.78
N LEU A 173 0.83 -14.83 11.92
CA LEU A 173 1.05 -13.91 13.03
C LEU A 173 0.27 -14.34 14.26
N ARG A 174 0.94 -14.41 15.42
CA ARG A 174 0.32 -14.76 16.70
C ARG A 174 -0.66 -13.67 17.14
N THR A 175 -1.87 -14.07 17.54
CA THR A 175 -2.99 -13.16 17.89
C THR A 175 -3.16 -12.92 19.39
N ASP A 176 -2.17 -13.25 20.21
CA ASP A 176 -2.23 -13.01 21.65
C ASP A 176 -1.74 -11.61 22.04
N ALA A 177 -1.99 -11.23 23.29
CA ALA A 177 -1.65 -9.91 23.85
C ALA A 177 -0.18 -9.51 23.71
N GLY A 178 0.74 -10.46 23.51
CA GLY A 178 2.15 -10.16 23.27
C GLY A 178 2.43 -9.62 21.87
N CYS A 179 1.51 -9.84 20.92
CA CYS A 179 1.71 -9.59 19.48
C CYS A 179 0.57 -8.80 18.83
N GLU A 180 -0.38 -8.30 19.61
CA GLU A 180 -1.56 -7.52 19.17
C GLU A 180 -1.25 -6.28 18.31
N THR A 181 0.00 -5.80 18.31
CA THR A 181 0.43 -4.68 17.45
C THR A 181 0.66 -5.10 15.99
N LEU A 182 0.85 -6.40 15.75
CA LEU A 182 1.09 -6.98 14.44
C LEU A 182 -0.11 -7.82 13.98
N ALA A 183 -0.72 -8.59 14.87
CA ALA A 183 -1.91 -9.39 14.58
C ALA A 183 -3.13 -8.85 15.33
N PHE A 184 -4.16 -8.39 14.61
CA PHE A 184 -5.34 -7.79 15.24
C PHE A 184 -6.62 -8.01 14.41
N THR A 185 -7.74 -8.11 15.11
CA THR A 185 -9.08 -8.19 14.48
C THR A 185 -10.03 -7.11 14.98
N ASP A 186 -9.67 -6.42 16.07
CA ASP A 186 -10.37 -5.25 16.60
C ASP A 186 -9.81 -3.96 16.00
N LEU A 187 -10.59 -3.33 15.14
CA LEU A 187 -10.26 -2.09 14.44
C LEU A 187 -10.98 -0.88 15.07
N THR A 188 -11.71 -1.07 16.17
CA THR A 188 -12.61 -0.04 16.73
C THR A 188 -11.91 1.19 17.30
N LYS A 189 -10.65 1.05 17.72
CA LYS A 189 -9.93 2.09 18.50
C LYS A 189 -8.93 2.89 17.67
N LYS A 190 -8.16 2.24 16.79
CA LYS A 190 -6.97 2.85 16.15
C LYS A 190 -6.96 2.77 14.62
N HIS A 191 -7.74 1.86 14.02
CA HIS A 191 -7.68 1.60 12.58
C HIS A 191 -9.00 1.96 11.90
N ILE A 192 -9.05 3.19 11.41
CA ILE A 192 -10.20 3.80 10.75
C ILE A 192 -10.04 3.55 9.24
N VAL A 193 -10.57 2.42 8.74
CA VAL A 193 -10.37 1.93 7.37
C VAL A 193 -11.66 1.39 6.75
N SER A 194 -11.66 1.21 5.42
CA SER A 194 -12.86 0.92 4.62
C SER A 194 -13.95 1.99 4.78
N ILE A 195 -13.53 3.26 4.82
CA ILE A 195 -14.44 4.39 5.03
C ILE A 195 -14.53 5.18 3.75
N PRO A 196 -15.70 5.22 3.10
CA PRO A 196 -15.87 6.01 1.89
C PRO A 196 -15.72 7.49 2.24
N MET A 197 -14.93 8.20 1.45
CA MET A 197 -14.77 9.65 1.58
C MET A 197 -15.46 10.31 0.39
N ASN A 198 -16.67 10.82 0.63
CA ASN A 198 -17.48 11.45 -0.40
C ASN A 198 -17.96 12.84 0.01
N GLN A 199 -18.51 13.53 -0.98
CA GLN A 199 -18.95 14.91 -0.84
C GLN A 199 -19.98 15.06 0.29
N GLN A 200 -20.92 14.12 0.37
CA GLN A 200 -21.97 14.15 1.39
C GLN A 200 -21.42 13.93 2.80
N LEU A 201 -20.48 12.99 3.01
CA LEU A 201 -19.84 12.80 4.31
C LEU A 201 -19.09 14.07 4.75
N ILE A 202 -18.45 14.76 3.81
CA ILE A 202 -17.80 16.04 4.09
C ILE A 202 -18.85 17.06 4.51
N GLU A 203 -19.89 17.31 3.70
CA GLU A 203 -20.97 18.26 4.00
C GLU A 203 -21.66 17.98 5.34
N ASP A 204 -21.90 16.72 5.65
CA ASP A 204 -22.48 16.29 6.93
C ASP A 204 -21.51 16.59 8.09
N SER A 205 -20.20 16.38 7.90
CA SER A 205 -19.17 16.73 8.89
C SER A 205 -19.03 18.25 9.08
N GLU A 206 -19.17 19.05 8.01
CA GLU A 206 -19.14 20.51 8.09
C GLU A 206 -20.37 21.03 8.83
N SER A 207 -21.54 20.45 8.59
CA SER A 207 -22.79 20.80 9.27
C SER A 207 -22.74 20.50 10.76
N ALA A 208 -21.91 19.56 11.19
CA ALA A 208 -21.66 19.24 12.60
C ALA A 208 -20.70 20.22 13.30
N CYS A 209 -20.11 21.20 12.59
CA CYS A 209 -19.37 22.31 13.21
C CYS A 209 -20.31 23.35 13.83
N ASP A 210 -21.13 22.92 14.78
CA ASP A 210 -22.12 23.75 15.49
C ASP A 210 -21.65 24.19 16.90
N GLY A 211 -20.36 24.00 17.19
CA GLY A 211 -19.75 24.26 18.50
C GLY A 211 -19.61 23.03 19.40
N SER A 212 -20.21 21.89 19.02
CA SER A 212 -19.99 20.60 19.70
C SER A 212 -18.70 19.89 19.25
N GLN A 213 -18.18 20.25 18.08
CA GLN A 213 -17.03 19.64 17.42
C GLN A 213 -15.93 20.67 17.17
N THR A 214 -14.68 20.22 17.24
CA THR A 214 -13.49 21.06 16.99
C THR A 214 -12.88 20.87 15.61
N THR A 215 -13.29 19.83 14.88
CA THR A 215 -12.77 19.50 13.54
C THR A 215 -13.86 18.98 12.63
N LYS A 216 -13.72 19.24 11.32
CA LYS A 216 -14.51 18.70 10.21
C LYS A 216 -13.63 17.93 9.24
N LEU A 217 -14.25 17.13 8.38
CA LEU A 217 -13.54 16.43 7.33
C LEU A 217 -13.32 17.34 6.13
N SER A 218 -12.15 17.22 5.52
CA SER A 218 -11.80 17.85 4.25
C SER A 218 -11.21 16.79 3.32
N TYR A 219 -11.26 17.07 2.03
CA TYR A 219 -10.50 16.27 1.08
C TYR A 219 -9.01 16.60 1.20
N PRO A 220 -8.10 15.63 1.00
CA PRO A 220 -6.67 15.90 1.04
C PRO A 220 -6.14 16.59 -0.23
N TRP A 221 -6.98 17.36 -0.93
CA TRP A 221 -6.63 18.16 -2.10
C TRP A 221 -7.52 19.40 -2.15
N VAL A 222 -7.00 20.43 -2.83
CA VAL A 222 -7.77 21.65 -3.14
C VAL A 222 -7.84 21.77 -4.66
N GLY A 223 -9.04 21.55 -5.20
CA GLY A 223 -9.26 21.45 -6.65
C GLY A 223 -8.41 20.33 -7.27
N VAL A 224 -7.66 20.63 -8.32
CA VAL A 224 -6.79 19.67 -9.03
C VAL A 224 -5.38 19.53 -8.43
N SER A 225 -5.06 20.31 -7.38
CA SER A 225 -3.72 20.37 -6.80
C SER A 225 -3.64 19.59 -5.48
N GLN A 226 -2.59 18.79 -5.34
CA GLN A 226 -2.24 18.05 -4.14
C GLN A 226 -1.76 19.01 -3.03
N LEU A 227 -2.19 18.83 -1.79
CA LEU A 227 -1.61 19.49 -0.61
C LEU A 227 -0.21 18.93 -0.31
N ALA A 228 0.63 19.65 0.43
CA ALA A 228 1.91 19.09 0.88
C ALA A 228 1.66 17.82 1.72
N ASP A 229 2.46 16.76 1.50
CA ASP A 229 2.35 15.47 2.20
C ASP A 229 0.98 14.78 2.09
N THR A 230 0.21 15.09 1.04
CA THR A 230 -1.11 14.52 0.80
C THR A 230 -1.09 13.01 0.73
N VAL A 231 -2.05 12.40 1.41
CA VAL A 231 -2.39 11.00 1.29
C VAL A 231 -3.37 10.71 0.17
N PHE A 232 -3.18 9.57 -0.49
CA PHE A 232 -4.13 9.11 -1.49
C PHE A 232 -5.23 8.26 -0.86
N LEU A 233 -6.48 8.67 -1.07
CA LEU A 233 -7.60 7.77 -0.90
C LEU A 233 -7.47 6.57 -1.83
N ARG A 234 -8.00 5.42 -1.41
CA ARG A 234 -7.86 4.14 -2.10
C ARG A 234 -9.24 3.60 -2.48
N PRO A 235 -9.33 2.75 -3.51
CA PRO A 235 -10.61 2.15 -3.89
C PRO A 235 -11.29 1.45 -2.70
N THR A 236 -12.60 1.63 -2.60
CA THR A 236 -13.46 0.98 -1.60
C THR A 236 -14.77 0.57 -2.27
N ALA A 237 -15.33 -0.56 -1.86
CA ALA A 237 -16.67 -0.99 -2.21
C ALA A 237 -17.72 -0.36 -1.28
N THR A 238 -17.31 0.07 -0.08
CA THR A 238 -18.18 0.72 0.91
C THR A 238 -18.76 2.02 0.35
N ARG A 239 -20.02 2.30 0.69
CA ARG A 239 -20.76 3.48 0.21
C ARG A 239 -21.41 4.22 1.37
N TYR A 240 -21.51 5.53 1.20
CA TYR A 240 -22.26 6.44 2.07
C TYR A 240 -23.63 6.71 1.42
N PRO A 241 -24.73 6.70 2.16
CA PRO A 241 -26.06 6.38 1.63
C PRO A 241 -26.83 7.49 0.94
N SER A 242 -26.54 8.75 1.23
CA SER A 242 -27.30 9.89 0.74
C SER A 242 -26.86 10.33 -0.67
N SER A 243 -25.82 9.68 -1.22
CA SER A 243 -25.49 9.84 -2.64
C SER A 243 -26.34 8.86 -3.46
N GLY A 244 -27.32 9.37 -4.21
CA GLY A 244 -28.14 8.64 -5.21
C GLY A 244 -27.31 8.13 -6.40
N GLY A 245 -26.27 7.36 -6.11
CA GLY A 245 -25.19 6.99 -6.99
C GLY A 245 -23.92 6.93 -6.16
N ALA A 246 -23.09 5.91 -6.35
CA ALA A 246 -21.75 5.92 -5.77
C ALA A 246 -21.11 7.27 -6.09
N PRO A 247 -20.35 7.89 -5.17
CA PRO A 247 -19.45 8.96 -5.53
C PRO A 247 -18.32 8.30 -6.32
N GLY A 248 -18.62 7.90 -7.55
CA GLY A 248 -17.63 7.91 -8.60
C GLY A 248 -17.10 9.32 -8.58
N VAL A 249 -15.80 9.44 -8.32
CA VAL A 249 -14.99 10.65 -8.38
C VAL A 249 -15.73 11.76 -9.14
N SER A 250 -16.49 12.61 -8.44
CA SER A 250 -17.23 13.67 -9.08
C SER A 250 -16.21 14.67 -9.62
N SER A 251 -16.54 15.33 -10.73
CA SER A 251 -15.69 16.34 -11.38
C SER A 251 -15.12 17.32 -10.35
N GLY A 252 -13.81 17.26 -10.09
CA GLY A 252 -13.15 18.10 -9.08
C GLY A 252 -11.88 17.50 -8.48
N PHE A 253 -11.74 16.17 -8.50
CA PHE A 253 -10.48 15.50 -8.16
C PHE A 253 -9.48 15.66 -9.31
N PRO A 254 -8.16 15.53 -9.07
CA PRO A 254 -7.22 15.36 -10.16
C PRO A 254 -7.57 14.06 -10.92
N ASN A 255 -8.36 14.19 -11.98
CA ASN A 255 -8.89 13.07 -12.80
C ASN A 255 -7.79 12.13 -13.32
N SER A 256 -6.53 12.58 -13.35
CA SER A 256 -5.38 11.74 -13.71
C SER A 256 -4.98 10.73 -12.63
N LYS A 257 -5.40 10.90 -11.37
CA LYS A 257 -5.05 10.01 -10.25
C LYS A 257 -6.18 9.05 -9.88
N TYR A 258 -7.42 9.39 -10.24
CA TYR A 258 -8.62 8.67 -9.83
C TYR A 258 -9.44 8.26 -11.04
N LYS A 259 -9.83 6.99 -11.08
CA LYS A 259 -10.55 6.41 -12.22
C LYS A 259 -12.06 6.57 -12.00
N SER A 260 -12.74 7.09 -13.01
CA SER A 260 -14.21 7.17 -13.01
C SER A 260 -14.85 5.79 -12.81
N GLY A 261 -15.98 5.75 -12.10
CA GLY A 261 -16.72 4.52 -11.78
C GLY A 261 -16.25 3.79 -10.52
N TYR A 262 -15.22 4.25 -9.83
CA TYR A 262 -14.79 3.72 -8.53
C TYR A 262 -15.12 4.68 -7.39
N SER A 263 -15.50 4.11 -6.24
CA SER A 263 -15.55 4.85 -4.97
C SER A 263 -14.19 4.83 -4.29
N TYR A 264 -13.87 5.91 -3.59
CA TYR A 264 -12.60 6.07 -2.88
C TYR A 264 -12.82 6.39 -1.41
N GLY A 265 -11.90 5.90 -0.58
CA GLY A 265 -12.02 5.97 0.87
C GLY A 265 -10.69 5.79 1.57
N VAL A 266 -10.74 5.92 2.90
CA VAL A 266 -9.60 5.65 3.77
C VAL A 266 -9.38 4.15 3.85
N GLN A 267 -8.17 3.70 3.53
CA GLN A 267 -7.72 2.32 3.69
C GLN A 267 -6.40 2.28 4.46
N CYS A 268 -5.93 1.08 4.86
CA CYS A 268 -4.61 0.92 5.47
C CYS A 268 -3.54 1.60 4.61
N SER A 269 -3.58 1.38 3.29
CA SER A 269 -2.62 1.96 2.35
C SER A 269 -2.79 3.45 2.03
N THR A 270 -3.75 4.12 2.68
CA THR A 270 -3.83 5.58 2.72
C THR A 270 -2.80 6.14 3.70
N CYS A 271 -2.51 5.43 4.78
CA CYS A 271 -1.55 5.84 5.81
C CYS A 271 -0.24 5.06 5.72
N HIS A 272 -0.31 3.80 5.29
CA HIS A 272 0.78 2.83 5.29
C HIS A 272 1.26 2.48 3.88
N ASP A 273 2.55 2.16 3.69
CA ASP A 273 3.05 1.70 2.38
C ASP A 273 4.06 0.53 2.50
N PRO A 274 3.72 -0.70 2.06
CA PRO A 274 4.66 -1.82 1.93
C PRO A 274 5.91 -1.52 1.13
N HIS A 275 5.80 -0.60 0.19
CA HIS A 275 6.91 -0.26 -0.69
C HIS A 275 7.83 0.78 -0.09
N PHE A 276 7.48 1.41 1.03
CA PHE A 276 8.24 2.51 1.60
C PHE A 276 8.40 2.43 3.12
N TRP A 277 9.64 2.58 3.54
CA TRP A 277 10.13 2.47 4.89
C TRP A 277 11.15 3.58 5.11
N ASP A 278 10.97 4.39 6.13
CA ASP A 278 12.00 5.34 6.50
C ASP A 278 12.94 4.70 7.52
N ALA A 279 14.15 4.35 7.07
CA ALA A 279 15.18 3.76 7.94
C ALA A 279 15.86 4.81 8.83
N ASP A 280 15.75 6.11 8.50
CA ASP A 280 16.53 7.19 9.12
C ASP A 280 15.80 7.82 10.34
N ASN A 281 14.51 7.53 10.56
CA ASN A 281 13.69 8.10 11.65
C ASN A 281 13.59 7.22 12.91
N GLY A 282 14.70 6.59 13.29
CA GLY A 282 14.82 5.74 14.49
C GLY A 282 14.43 6.41 15.82
N GLU A 283 14.22 7.73 15.86
CA GLU A 283 13.85 8.49 17.06
C GLU A 283 12.35 8.79 17.23
N LEU A 284 11.53 8.69 16.17
CA LEU A 284 10.09 9.06 16.23
C LEU A 284 9.11 7.88 16.06
N GLY A 285 9.60 6.67 15.76
CA GLY A 285 8.79 5.44 15.83
C GLY A 285 7.72 5.25 14.74
N TYR A 286 7.66 6.13 13.73
CA TYR A 286 6.66 6.06 12.66
C TYR A 286 7.15 5.26 11.46
N LYS A 287 7.06 3.97 11.64
CA LYS A 287 7.52 2.91 10.75
C LYS A 287 6.44 2.66 9.69
N PHE A 288 6.77 2.72 8.40
CA PHE A 288 5.89 2.36 7.27
C PHE A 288 4.78 3.36 6.89
N LEU A 289 4.94 4.65 7.15
CA LEU A 289 3.95 5.66 6.75
C LEU A 289 4.21 6.23 5.34
N VAL A 290 3.15 6.61 4.64
CA VAL A 290 3.22 7.31 3.34
C VAL A 290 3.82 8.73 3.45
N THR A 291 3.97 9.25 4.67
CA THR A 291 4.57 10.55 4.99
C THR A 291 5.41 10.44 6.25
N ALA A 292 6.51 11.20 6.32
CA ALA A 292 7.37 11.28 7.48
C ALA A 292 6.76 12.06 8.66
N ASN A 293 5.61 12.75 8.47
CA ASN A 293 4.98 13.60 9.48
C ASN A 293 3.55 13.15 9.83
N VAL A 294 3.38 12.57 11.01
CA VAL A 294 2.09 12.03 11.48
C VAL A 294 1.05 13.10 11.76
N SER A 295 1.45 14.26 12.28
CA SER A 295 0.51 15.37 12.46
C SER A 295 -0.02 15.85 11.11
N ARG A 296 0.82 15.82 10.06
CA ARG A 296 0.42 16.14 8.69
C ARG A 296 -0.50 15.10 8.06
N LEU A 297 -0.35 13.83 8.43
CA LEU A 297 -1.27 12.77 8.02
C LEU A 297 -2.71 13.10 8.44
N CYS A 298 -2.91 13.50 9.71
CA CYS A 298 -4.23 13.81 10.24
C CYS A 298 -4.86 15.05 9.58
N ILE A 299 -4.11 16.16 9.51
CA ILE A 299 -4.62 17.43 8.95
C ILE A 299 -4.72 17.41 7.42
N SER A 300 -4.29 16.32 6.76
CA SER A 300 -4.59 16.12 5.34
C SER A 300 -6.09 15.96 5.10
N CYS A 301 -6.83 15.40 6.06
CA CYS A 301 -8.26 15.16 5.92
C CYS A 301 -9.11 15.84 7.00
N HIS A 302 -8.49 16.58 7.92
CA HIS A 302 -9.16 17.21 9.05
C HIS A 302 -8.83 18.70 9.10
N ASP A 303 -9.87 19.51 8.94
CA ASP A 303 -9.80 20.96 9.11
C ASP A 303 -10.41 21.33 10.47
N PRO A 304 -9.99 22.45 11.08
CA PRO A 304 -10.73 23.04 12.18
C PRO A 304 -12.17 23.37 11.77
N CYS A 305 -13.08 23.20 12.73
CA CYS A 305 -14.25 24.06 12.80
C CYS A 305 -13.77 25.48 13.20
#